data_AF-A0A1G2LSH4-F1
#
_entry.id   AF-A0A1G2LSH4-F1
#
_cell.length_a   1.000
_cell.length_b   1.000
_cell.length_c   1.000
_cell.angle_alpha   90.00
_cell.angle_beta   90.00
_cell.angle_gamma   90.00
#
_symmetry.space_group_name_H-M   'P 1'
#
loop_
_entity.id
_entity.type
_entity.pdbx_description
1 polymer ?
#
loop_
_entity_poly.entity_id
_entity_poly.type
_entity_poly.pdbx_seq_one_letter_code
_entity_poly.pdbx_strand_id
1 'polypeptide(L)'
;MKKIILLPIFALAVSLAVWGCDSPPTQSTNSGSVDSNGKLSGQFQDVTAWPTPAPKGKEVQLAENVLVENYYIVVDDSGSMGQKACGSNQEKVVVGKQALMEFAKTVPAGANLGLLIFSRDGIREVVPLGSGPKNREDFVRAIGNLKADGGTPLYSAIKLAYEKIEEQARRQLGYGVYRMAVVTDGEANMGEDPTSIVNYMLKNSPVTLTTIGFCIGEKHSLNQPGRVTYQEARDLDSLRQGLKEVLAESPVFDATVFEKQ
;
A
#
# COMPACT_ATOMS: atom_id res chain seq x y z
N MET A 1 52.38 7.79 54.32
CA MET A 1 52.69 7.22 55.64
C MET A 1 51.43 6.57 56.21
N LYS A 2 51.47 5.23 56.42
CA LYS A 2 51.03 4.50 57.64
C LYS A 2 49.64 4.90 58.21
N LYS A 3 48.61 4.04 58.29
CA LYS A 3 48.60 2.73 58.97
C LYS A 3 47.37 1.89 58.58
N ILE A 4 47.63 0.59 58.58
CA ILE A 4 46.74 -0.56 58.59
C ILE A 4 46.12 -0.71 59.99
N ILE A 5 44.83 -1.08 60.07
CA ILE A 5 44.23 -1.73 61.26
C ILE A 5 43.41 -2.94 60.78
N LEU A 6 43.68 -4.07 61.43
CA LEU A 6 43.17 -5.43 61.20
C LEU A 6 41.96 -5.75 62.11
N LEU A 7 40.99 -6.51 61.55
CA LEU A 7 40.15 -7.60 62.12
C LEU A 7 39.10 -7.31 63.24
N PRO A 8 38.03 -8.14 63.44
CA PRO A 8 37.94 -9.55 63.05
C PRO A 8 36.66 -10.06 62.33
N ILE A 9 36.91 -11.26 61.80
CA ILE A 9 36.08 -12.33 61.24
C ILE A 9 34.80 -12.63 62.04
N PHE A 10 33.65 -12.69 61.36
CA PHE A 10 32.55 -13.56 61.76
C PHE A 10 32.18 -14.44 60.57
N ALA A 11 32.44 -15.73 60.72
CA ALA A 11 32.07 -16.76 59.77
C ALA A 11 30.59 -17.10 59.96
N LEU A 12 29.80 -17.01 58.89
CA LEU A 12 28.53 -17.72 58.81
C LEU A 12 28.49 -18.45 57.47
N ALA A 13 28.67 -19.77 57.56
CA ALA A 13 28.53 -20.69 56.46
C ALA A 13 27.04 -20.87 56.13
N VAL A 14 26.66 -20.65 54.87
CA VAL A 14 25.48 -21.28 54.27
C VAL A 14 25.87 -21.79 52.90
N SER A 15 25.58 -23.07 52.72
CA SER A 15 26.03 -23.98 51.67
C SER A 15 25.20 -23.94 50.40
N LEU A 16 25.92 -24.01 49.25
CA LEU A 16 25.66 -24.78 48.01
C LEU A 16 24.24 -24.85 47.42
N ALA A 17 24.09 -24.30 46.21
CA ALA A 17 23.74 -25.06 45.01
C ALA A 17 23.98 -24.19 43.76
N VAL A 18 24.95 -24.58 42.94
CA VAL A 18 25.19 -24.01 41.60
C VAL A 18 24.25 -24.73 40.65
N TRP A 19 23.42 -24.01 39.90
CA TRP A 19 22.89 -24.35 38.57
C TRP A 19 22.45 -23.05 37.90
N GLY A 20 23.15 -22.66 36.85
CA GLY A 20 22.79 -21.53 36.00
C GLY A 20 23.30 -21.84 34.59
N CYS A 21 22.47 -22.55 33.83
CA CYS A 21 22.71 -22.81 32.41
C CYS A 21 22.58 -21.49 31.64
N ASP A 22 23.66 -21.16 30.95
CA ASP A 22 23.73 -20.18 29.88
C ASP A 22 22.97 -20.74 28.65
N SER A 23 21.99 -20.00 28.12
CA SER A 23 21.27 -20.38 26.90
C SER A 23 21.48 -19.31 25.83
N PRO A 24 22.22 -19.61 24.73
CA PRO A 24 22.36 -18.71 23.59
C PRO A 24 21.04 -18.57 22.80
N PRO A 25 20.89 -17.53 21.96
CA PRO A 25 19.63 -17.19 21.32
C PRO A 25 19.15 -18.30 20.37
N THR A 26 17.88 -18.65 20.49
CA THR A 26 17.17 -19.66 19.70
C THR A 26 17.14 -19.27 18.22
N GLN A 27 18.00 -19.88 17.41
CA GLN A 27 17.82 -19.94 15.97
C GLN A 27 16.66 -20.90 15.69
N SER A 28 15.58 -20.42 15.06
CA SER A 28 14.50 -21.27 14.57
C SER A 28 15.03 -22.07 13.36
N THR A 29 15.59 -23.25 13.62
CA THR A 29 15.87 -24.24 12.58
C THR A 29 14.54 -24.81 12.11
N ASN A 30 14.14 -24.48 10.88
CA ASN A 30 13.08 -25.19 10.16
C ASN A 30 13.55 -26.62 9.88
N SER A 31 13.29 -27.53 10.83
CA SER A 31 13.47 -28.97 10.62
C SER A 31 12.31 -29.50 9.80
N GLY A 32 12.45 -29.52 8.48
CA GLY A 32 11.60 -30.34 7.63
C GLY A 32 11.94 -31.81 7.86
N SER A 33 11.04 -32.58 8.46
CA SER A 33 11.17 -34.03 8.52
C SER A 33 10.71 -34.66 7.21
N VAL A 34 11.57 -35.48 6.62
CA VAL A 34 11.24 -36.34 5.49
C VAL A 34 10.76 -37.66 6.08
N ASP A 35 9.52 -38.05 5.80
CA ASP A 35 9.05 -39.37 6.19
C ASP A 35 9.73 -40.47 5.37
N SER A 36 9.64 -41.72 5.82
CA SER A 36 10.26 -42.88 5.18
C SER A 36 9.70 -43.20 3.77
N ASN A 37 8.77 -42.40 3.26
CA ASN A 37 8.25 -42.43 1.89
C ASN A 37 8.64 -41.19 1.06
N GLY A 38 9.54 -40.34 1.56
CA GLY A 38 10.04 -39.17 0.83
C GLY A 38 9.06 -38.00 0.75
N LYS A 39 7.99 -37.99 1.55
CA LYS A 39 7.01 -36.91 1.56
C LYS A 39 7.45 -35.82 2.54
N LEU A 40 7.82 -34.66 1.99
CA LEU A 40 8.05 -33.45 2.76
C LEU A 40 6.72 -33.00 3.38
N SER A 41 6.55 -33.17 4.69
CA SER A 41 5.43 -32.64 5.46
C SER A 41 5.81 -31.33 6.15
N GLY A 42 6.18 -30.33 5.34
CA GLY A 42 6.18 -28.94 5.78
C GLY A 42 4.82 -28.32 5.47
N GLN A 43 4.17 -27.72 6.46
CA GLN A 43 3.12 -26.74 6.18
C GLN A 43 3.78 -25.56 5.46
N PHE A 44 3.85 -25.62 4.13
CA PHE A 44 4.00 -24.42 3.32
C PHE A 44 2.77 -23.57 3.62
N GLN A 45 2.93 -22.59 4.51
CA GLN A 45 1.98 -21.49 4.68
C GLN A 45 1.61 -21.02 3.27
N ASP A 46 0.32 -20.95 2.94
CA ASP A 46 -0.21 -20.56 1.62
C ASP A 46 0.56 -19.34 1.09
N VAL A 47 1.57 -19.58 0.26
CA VAL A 47 2.25 -18.53 -0.47
C VAL A 47 1.28 -18.19 -1.59
N THR A 48 0.48 -17.15 -1.39
CA THR A 48 -0.44 -16.70 -2.44
C THR A 48 0.41 -16.21 -3.59
N ALA A 49 0.34 -16.89 -4.74
CA ALA A 49 1.11 -16.51 -5.92
C ALA A 49 0.64 -15.14 -6.42
N TRP A 50 1.58 -14.24 -6.72
CA TRP A 50 1.28 -12.97 -7.39
C TRP A 50 1.50 -13.08 -8.91
N PRO A 51 0.56 -12.58 -9.73
CA PRO A 51 -0.83 -12.30 -9.38
C PRO A 51 -1.60 -13.60 -9.12
N THR A 52 -2.70 -13.53 -8.37
CA THR A 52 -3.55 -14.71 -8.15
C THR A 52 -4.01 -15.27 -9.51
N PRO A 53 -3.88 -16.59 -9.77
CA PRO A 53 -4.28 -17.19 -11.04
C PRO A 53 -5.74 -16.89 -11.38
N ALA A 54 -6.03 -16.78 -12.69
CA ALA A 54 -7.39 -16.58 -13.13
C ALA A 54 -8.30 -17.74 -12.67
N PRO A 55 -9.58 -17.46 -12.34
CA PRO A 55 -10.55 -18.51 -12.09
C PRO A 55 -10.58 -19.53 -13.23
N LYS A 56 -10.78 -20.81 -12.90
CA LYS A 56 -10.86 -21.89 -13.91
C LYS A 56 -11.84 -21.53 -15.03
N GLY A 57 -11.40 -21.69 -16.27
CA GLY A 57 -12.21 -21.42 -17.46
C GLY A 57 -12.26 -19.96 -17.90
N LYS A 58 -11.56 -19.04 -17.22
CA LYS A 58 -11.36 -17.66 -17.72
C LYS A 58 -10.04 -17.54 -18.47
N GLU A 59 -10.12 -17.28 -19.78
CA GLU A 59 -8.95 -16.90 -20.57
C GLU A 59 -8.50 -15.48 -20.23
N VAL A 60 -7.19 -15.30 -20.10
CA VAL A 60 -6.57 -13.99 -19.88
C VAL A 60 -5.88 -13.57 -21.17
N GLN A 61 -6.32 -12.44 -21.73
CA GLN A 61 -5.63 -11.83 -22.87
C GLN A 61 -4.40 -11.08 -22.36
N LEU A 62 -3.22 -11.51 -22.82
CA LEU A 62 -1.96 -10.89 -22.45
C LEU A 62 -1.88 -9.44 -22.95
N ALA A 63 -1.27 -8.59 -22.14
CA ALA A 63 -0.94 -7.23 -22.54
C ALA A 63 0.18 -7.24 -23.59
N GLU A 64 0.10 -6.35 -24.58
CA GLU A 64 1.14 -6.19 -25.60
C GLU A 64 2.52 -5.87 -24.99
N ASN A 65 2.52 -5.07 -23.93
CA ASN A 65 3.70 -4.80 -23.13
C ASN A 65 3.43 -5.15 -21.66
N VAL A 66 4.08 -6.20 -21.19
CA VAL A 66 3.93 -6.75 -19.84
C VAL A 66 4.66 -5.92 -18.76
N LEU A 67 5.54 -5.00 -19.16
CA LEU A 67 6.33 -4.16 -18.24
C LEU A 67 5.72 -2.78 -18.01
N VAL A 68 4.56 -2.48 -18.61
CA VAL A 68 3.90 -1.18 -18.47
C VAL A 68 3.58 -0.87 -17.01
N GLU A 69 3.87 0.37 -16.60
CA GLU A 69 3.51 0.91 -15.30
C GLU A 69 2.01 1.16 -15.19
N ASN A 70 1.42 0.88 -14.03
CA ASN A 70 0.00 1.01 -13.76
C ASN A 70 -0.23 1.94 -12.57
N TYR A 71 -0.98 3.00 -12.78
CA TYR A 71 -1.41 3.94 -11.76
C TYR A 71 -2.91 3.78 -11.57
N TYR A 72 -3.33 3.37 -10.38
CA TYR A 72 -4.74 3.18 -10.05
C TYR A 72 -5.15 4.14 -8.94
N ILE A 73 -6.02 5.08 -9.28
CA ILE A 73 -6.45 6.11 -8.34
C ILE A 73 -7.79 5.72 -7.74
N VAL A 74 -7.87 5.70 -6.42
CA VAL A 74 -9.09 5.54 -5.64
C VAL A 74 -9.44 6.89 -5.06
N VAL A 75 -10.61 7.43 -5.40
CA VAL A 75 -11.04 8.76 -4.95
C VAL A 75 -12.26 8.65 -4.07
N ASP A 76 -12.15 9.26 -2.90
CA ASP A 76 -13.25 9.57 -2.02
C ASP A 76 -14.09 10.68 -2.64
N ASP A 77 -15.34 10.37 -2.94
CA ASP A 77 -16.34 11.34 -3.35
C ASP A 77 -17.46 11.43 -2.33
N SER A 78 -17.18 11.18 -1.04
CA SER A 78 -18.16 11.22 0.05
C SER A 78 -18.57 12.63 0.44
N GLY A 79 -19.62 12.75 1.26
CA GLY A 79 -20.15 14.05 1.70
C GLY A 79 -19.14 14.96 2.41
N SER A 80 -18.16 14.40 3.13
CA SER A 80 -17.13 15.19 3.83
C SER A 80 -16.21 15.93 2.87
N MET A 81 -16.01 15.41 1.66
CA MET A 81 -15.18 16.05 0.62
C MET A 81 -15.75 17.39 0.14
N GLY A 82 -17.01 17.69 0.43
CA GLY A 82 -17.65 18.98 0.15
C GLY A 82 -17.31 20.05 1.18
N GLN A 83 -16.62 19.69 2.26
CA GLN A 83 -16.12 20.64 3.26
C GLN A 83 -14.84 21.32 2.78
N LYS A 84 -14.49 22.45 3.42
CA LYS A 84 -13.26 23.18 3.10
C LYS A 84 -12.01 22.36 3.43
N ALA A 85 -10.97 22.49 2.61
CA ALA A 85 -9.65 21.93 2.90
C ALA A 85 -8.94 22.74 4.01
N CYS A 86 -8.07 22.10 4.79
CA CYS A 86 -7.49 22.69 6.01
C CYS A 86 -6.77 24.02 5.81
N GLY A 87 -6.05 24.17 4.69
CA GLY A 87 -5.28 25.36 4.35
C GLY A 87 -5.94 26.24 3.28
N SER A 88 -7.16 25.93 2.85
CA SER A 88 -7.81 26.62 1.73
C SER A 88 -9.27 26.98 2.02
N ASN A 89 -9.75 28.04 1.38
CA ASN A 89 -11.18 28.37 1.38
C ASN A 89 -12.00 27.55 0.38
N GLN A 90 -11.34 26.69 -0.41
CA GLN A 90 -11.98 25.80 -1.38
C GLN A 90 -12.39 24.48 -0.73
N GLU A 91 -13.42 23.86 -1.29
CA GLU A 91 -13.85 22.50 -0.94
C GLU A 91 -12.75 21.48 -1.29
N LYS A 92 -12.59 20.44 -0.47
CA LYS A 92 -11.59 19.37 -0.68
C LYS A 92 -11.76 18.70 -2.02
N VAL A 93 -13.00 18.45 -2.45
CA VAL A 93 -13.30 17.88 -3.78
C VAL A 93 -12.85 18.80 -4.91
N VAL A 94 -12.95 20.12 -4.77
CA VAL A 94 -12.48 21.08 -5.78
C VAL A 94 -10.96 21.05 -5.89
N VAL A 95 -10.26 21.03 -4.75
CA VAL A 95 -8.80 20.89 -4.70
C VAL A 95 -8.37 19.54 -5.30
N GLY A 96 -9.07 18.47 -4.93
CA GLY A 96 -8.91 17.10 -5.43
C GLY A 96 -9.01 17.04 -6.95
N LYS A 97 -10.06 17.62 -7.52
CA LYS A 97 -10.27 17.70 -8.97
C LYS A 97 -9.08 18.34 -9.68
N GLN A 98 -8.66 19.51 -9.20
CA GLN A 98 -7.57 20.26 -9.82
C GLN A 98 -6.27 19.45 -9.84
N ALA A 99 -5.86 18.89 -8.69
CA ALA A 99 -4.62 18.13 -8.63
C ALA A 99 -4.68 16.82 -9.44
N LEU A 100 -5.80 16.10 -9.42
CA LEU A 100 -5.94 14.84 -10.16
C LEU A 100 -5.98 15.06 -11.68
N MET A 101 -6.61 16.14 -12.15
CA MET A 101 -6.59 16.53 -13.56
C MET A 101 -5.18 16.93 -14.03
N GLU A 102 -4.37 17.54 -13.16
CA GLU A 102 -2.97 17.84 -13.46
C GLU A 102 -2.10 16.59 -13.42
N PHE A 103 -2.29 15.73 -12.41
CA PHE A 103 -1.59 14.47 -12.28
C PHE A 103 -1.78 13.61 -13.54
N ALA A 104 -2.99 13.52 -14.09
CA ALA A 104 -3.27 12.79 -15.32
C ALA A 104 -2.41 13.25 -16.52
N LYS A 105 -1.98 14.52 -16.55
CA LYS A 105 -1.07 15.07 -17.58
C LYS A 105 0.39 14.71 -17.34
N THR A 106 0.76 14.41 -16.10
CA THR A 106 2.13 14.05 -15.70
C THR A 106 2.40 12.55 -15.75
N VAL A 107 1.36 11.72 -15.67
CA VAL A 107 1.47 10.27 -15.85
C VAL A 107 2.02 9.98 -17.26
N PRO A 108 3.08 9.15 -17.40
CA PRO A 108 3.65 8.83 -18.70
C PRO A 108 2.59 8.37 -19.72
N ALA A 109 2.70 8.80 -20.97
CA ALA A 109 1.68 8.53 -21.99
C ALA A 109 1.47 7.03 -22.26
N GLY A 110 2.53 6.22 -22.14
CA GLY A 110 2.49 4.78 -22.28
C GLY A 110 2.05 4.01 -21.03
N ALA A 111 1.95 4.67 -19.86
CA ALA A 111 1.50 4.04 -18.62
C ALA A 111 -0.03 3.86 -18.59
N ASN A 112 -0.49 2.84 -17.88
CA ASN A 112 -1.91 2.66 -17.61
C ASN A 112 -2.36 3.58 -16.48
N LEU A 113 -3.51 4.22 -16.65
CA LEU A 113 -4.18 5.02 -15.64
C LEU A 113 -5.62 4.53 -15.48
N GLY A 114 -6.00 4.23 -14.24
CA GLY A 114 -7.34 3.80 -13.84
C GLY A 114 -7.90 4.67 -12.73
N LEU A 115 -9.22 4.71 -12.61
CA LEU A 115 -9.96 5.47 -11.62
C LEU A 115 -11.13 4.68 -11.07
N LEU A 116 -11.14 4.55 -9.74
CA LEU A 116 -12.24 4.06 -8.95
C LEU A 116 -12.73 5.18 -8.03
N ILE A 117 -14.03 5.33 -7.93
CA ILE A 117 -14.66 6.29 -7.03
C ILE A 117 -15.58 5.56 -6.08
N PHE A 118 -15.70 6.05 -4.85
CA PHE A 118 -16.80 5.70 -3.97
C PHE A 118 -17.58 6.95 -3.60
N SER A 119 -18.90 6.84 -3.72
CA SER A 119 -19.86 7.95 -3.59
C SER A 119 -21.18 7.40 -3.04
N ARG A 120 -22.23 8.21 -3.02
CA ARG A 120 -23.59 7.75 -2.66
C ARG A 120 -24.10 6.65 -3.58
N ASP A 121 -23.67 6.63 -4.84
CA ASP A 121 -24.04 5.61 -5.83
C ASP A 121 -23.23 4.30 -5.67
N GLY A 122 -22.46 4.18 -4.59
CA GLY A 122 -21.61 3.04 -4.30
C GLY A 122 -20.22 3.17 -4.91
N ILE A 123 -19.52 2.02 -4.97
CA ILE A 123 -18.13 1.90 -5.39
C ILE A 123 -18.10 1.50 -6.85
N ARG A 124 -17.46 2.29 -7.71
CA ARG A 124 -17.48 2.09 -9.17
C ARG A 124 -16.11 2.36 -9.77
N GLU A 125 -15.63 1.42 -10.59
CA GLU A 125 -14.59 1.68 -11.58
C GLU A 125 -15.21 2.56 -12.68
N VAL A 126 -14.78 3.82 -12.75
CA VAL A 126 -15.29 4.78 -13.75
C VAL A 126 -14.35 4.90 -14.93
N VAL A 127 -13.07 4.58 -14.75
CA VAL A 127 -12.10 4.46 -15.82
C VAL A 127 -11.25 3.21 -15.58
N PRO A 128 -11.37 2.17 -16.42
CA PRO A 128 -10.51 1.00 -16.34
C PRO A 128 -9.05 1.36 -16.63
N LEU A 129 -8.12 0.53 -16.15
CA LEU A 129 -6.70 0.66 -16.47
C LEU A 129 -6.47 0.61 -17.98
N GLY A 130 -5.97 1.73 -18.51
CA GLY A 130 -5.61 1.86 -19.92
C GLY A 130 -4.71 3.05 -20.16
N SER A 131 -4.23 3.18 -21.40
CA SER A 131 -3.31 4.23 -21.81
C SER A 131 -3.85 5.04 -22.99
N GLY A 132 -3.12 6.08 -23.38
CA GLY A 132 -3.44 6.90 -24.54
C GLY A 132 -4.47 8.02 -24.31
N PRO A 133 -4.67 8.88 -25.32
CA PRO A 133 -5.40 10.14 -25.16
C PRO A 133 -6.84 9.98 -24.70
N LYS A 134 -7.58 9.01 -25.27
CA LYS A 134 -8.98 8.76 -24.91
C LYS A 134 -9.15 8.36 -23.45
N ASN A 135 -8.28 7.48 -22.93
CA ASN A 135 -8.30 7.10 -21.51
C ASN A 135 -8.02 8.33 -20.61
N ARG A 136 -7.08 9.20 -20.99
CA ARG A 136 -6.79 10.43 -20.24
C ARG A 136 -7.98 11.40 -20.24
N GLU A 137 -8.66 11.54 -21.38
CA GLU A 137 -9.88 12.35 -21.48
C GLU A 137 -11.01 11.79 -20.62
N ASP A 138 -11.22 10.47 -20.63
CA ASP A 138 -12.23 9.80 -19.80
C ASP A 138 -11.91 9.96 -18.31
N PHE A 139 -10.63 9.88 -17.92
CA PHE A 139 -10.17 10.17 -16.56
C PHE A 139 -10.48 11.61 -16.13
N VAL A 140 -10.07 12.60 -16.92
CA VAL A 140 -10.34 14.02 -16.61
C VAL A 140 -11.84 14.30 -16.53
N ARG A 141 -12.64 13.71 -17.44
CA ARG A 141 -14.10 13.85 -17.43
C ARG A 141 -14.71 13.23 -16.17
N ALA A 142 -14.28 12.04 -15.77
CA ALA A 142 -14.75 11.37 -14.57
C ALA A 142 -14.44 12.18 -13.31
N ILE A 143 -13.21 12.71 -13.19
CA ILE A 143 -12.83 13.62 -12.10
C ILE A 143 -13.68 14.89 -12.10
N GLY A 144 -13.97 15.48 -13.26
CA GLY A 144 -14.83 16.66 -13.37
C GLY A 144 -16.23 16.46 -12.77
N ASN A 145 -16.74 15.22 -12.79
CA ASN A 145 -18.08 14.85 -12.37
C ASN A 145 -18.23 14.51 -10.87
N LEU A 146 -17.16 14.52 -10.08
CA LEU A 146 -17.21 14.29 -8.62
C LEU A 146 -18.14 15.31 -7.94
N LYS A 147 -18.88 14.91 -6.92
CA LYS A 147 -19.93 15.74 -6.29
C LYS A 147 -19.82 15.88 -4.77
N ALA A 148 -18.96 15.12 -4.13
CA ALA A 148 -18.87 14.96 -2.69
C ALA A 148 -20.22 14.55 -2.07
N ASP A 149 -20.70 13.34 -2.37
CA ASP A 149 -21.88 12.74 -1.77
C ASP A 149 -21.69 11.28 -1.30
N GLY A 150 -22.44 10.89 -0.27
CA GLY A 150 -22.43 9.52 0.24
C GLY A 150 -21.42 9.24 1.35
N GLY A 151 -21.07 7.97 1.52
CA GLY A 151 -20.21 7.45 2.59
C GLY A 151 -18.81 7.08 2.14
N THR A 152 -18.03 6.55 3.08
CA THR A 152 -16.59 6.27 3.00
C THR A 152 -16.30 4.78 3.23
N PRO A 153 -16.71 3.88 2.30
CA PRO A 153 -16.46 2.43 2.40
C PRO A 153 -15.04 2.06 1.96
N LEU A 154 -14.04 2.48 2.75
CA LEU A 154 -12.62 2.39 2.39
C LEU A 154 -12.13 0.95 2.19
N TYR A 155 -12.47 0.03 3.09
CA TYR A 155 -12.10 -1.39 2.94
C TYR A 155 -12.59 -1.94 1.61
N SER A 156 -13.88 -1.77 1.34
CA SER A 156 -14.51 -2.29 0.13
C SER A 156 -13.95 -1.64 -1.14
N ALA A 157 -13.63 -0.34 -1.08
CA ALA A 157 -13.05 0.40 -2.20
C ALA A 157 -11.63 -0.07 -2.52
N ILE A 158 -10.78 -0.22 -1.52
CA ILE A 158 -9.40 -0.71 -1.68
C ILE A 158 -9.41 -2.16 -2.14
N LYS A 159 -10.31 -2.99 -1.62
CA LYS A 159 -10.48 -4.38 -2.06
C LYS A 159 -10.82 -4.45 -3.55
N LEU A 160 -11.81 -3.68 -4.01
CA LEU A 160 -12.17 -3.66 -5.44
C LEU A 160 -11.05 -3.09 -6.30
N ALA A 161 -10.37 -2.03 -5.85
CA ALA A 161 -9.22 -1.48 -6.56
C ALA A 161 -8.08 -2.50 -6.71
N TYR A 162 -7.79 -3.25 -5.64
CA TYR A 162 -6.80 -4.32 -5.66
C TYR A 162 -7.19 -5.46 -6.62
N GLU A 163 -8.46 -5.86 -6.65
CA GLU A 163 -8.97 -6.84 -7.62
C GLU A 163 -8.77 -6.38 -9.08
N LYS A 164 -8.97 -5.09 -9.37
CA LYS A 164 -8.72 -4.50 -10.70
C LYS A 164 -7.25 -4.46 -11.07
N ILE A 165 -6.39 -4.17 -10.11
CA ILE A 165 -4.94 -4.28 -10.30
C ILE A 165 -4.55 -5.74 -10.55
N GLU A 166 -5.10 -6.72 -9.82
CA GLU A 166 -4.84 -8.14 -10.05
C GLU A 166 -5.31 -8.61 -11.44
N GLU A 167 -6.46 -8.13 -11.91
CA GLU A 167 -6.94 -8.36 -13.28
C GLU A 167 -5.91 -7.90 -14.30
N GLN A 168 -5.39 -6.68 -14.14
CA GLN A 168 -4.35 -6.15 -15.02
C GLN A 168 -3.02 -6.90 -14.87
N ALA A 169 -2.64 -7.25 -13.64
CA ALA A 169 -1.41 -7.97 -13.36
C ALA A 169 -1.39 -9.35 -14.01
N ARG A 170 -2.52 -10.06 -14.05
CA ARG A 170 -2.65 -11.33 -14.80
C ARG A 170 -2.35 -11.13 -16.30
N ARG A 171 -2.83 -10.04 -16.91
CA ARG A 171 -2.53 -9.73 -18.31
C ARG A 171 -1.05 -9.43 -18.53
N GLN A 172 -0.38 -8.92 -17.50
CA GLN A 172 1.05 -8.58 -17.50
C GLN A 172 1.94 -9.67 -16.89
N LEU A 173 1.39 -10.85 -16.59
CA LEU A 173 2.11 -11.95 -15.94
C LEU A 173 2.82 -11.54 -14.62
N GLY A 174 2.34 -10.48 -13.97
CA GLY A 174 2.91 -9.94 -12.75
C GLY A 174 4.13 -9.02 -12.93
N TYR A 175 4.67 -8.85 -14.15
CA TYR A 175 5.92 -8.11 -14.39
C TYR A 175 5.78 -6.58 -14.46
N GLY A 176 4.56 -6.06 -14.54
CA GLY A 176 4.31 -4.62 -14.49
C GLY A 176 4.65 -3.98 -13.14
N VAL A 177 4.65 -2.65 -13.10
CA VAL A 177 4.70 -1.90 -11.84
C VAL A 177 3.29 -1.47 -11.48
N TYR A 178 2.88 -1.61 -10.22
CA TYR A 178 1.50 -1.35 -9.79
C TYR A 178 1.49 -0.38 -8.61
N ARG A 179 0.90 0.79 -8.81
CA ARG A 179 0.83 1.85 -7.81
C ARG A 179 -0.62 2.23 -7.59
N MET A 180 -1.07 2.10 -6.35
CA MET A 180 -2.38 2.55 -5.92
C MET A 180 -2.22 3.85 -5.15
N ALA A 181 -3.01 4.87 -5.50
CA ALA A 181 -3.14 6.07 -4.70
C ALA A 181 -4.57 6.23 -4.20
N VAL A 182 -4.76 6.45 -2.90
CA VAL A 182 -6.06 6.71 -2.30
C VAL A 182 -6.12 8.18 -1.89
N VAL A 183 -7.07 8.94 -2.44
CA VAL A 183 -7.32 10.34 -2.07
C VAL A 183 -8.60 10.41 -1.25
N THR A 184 -8.50 10.77 0.03
CA THR A 184 -9.63 10.74 0.98
C THR A 184 -9.49 11.80 2.07
N ASP A 185 -10.60 12.18 2.71
CA ASP A 185 -10.63 13.14 3.81
C ASP A 185 -11.25 12.61 5.10
N GLY A 186 -11.65 11.34 5.12
CA GLY A 186 -12.53 10.80 6.16
C GLY A 186 -12.04 9.46 6.69
N GLU A 187 -12.41 9.20 7.94
CA GLU A 187 -12.32 7.87 8.51
C GLU A 187 -13.32 6.93 7.84
N ALA A 188 -12.95 5.65 7.76
CA ALA A 188 -13.84 4.62 7.27
C ALA A 188 -15.15 4.60 8.05
N ASN A 189 -16.26 4.30 7.35
CA ASN A 189 -17.50 3.97 8.05
C ASN A 189 -17.33 2.71 8.92
N MET A 190 -18.27 2.49 9.85
CA MET A 190 -18.26 1.30 10.70
C MET A 190 -18.21 0.01 9.84
N GLY A 191 -17.24 -0.85 10.13
CA GLY A 191 -17.03 -2.10 9.38
C GLY A 191 -16.19 -1.95 8.10
N GLU A 192 -15.76 -0.74 7.75
CA GLU A 192 -15.02 -0.44 6.52
C GLU A 192 -13.53 -0.12 6.79
N ASP A 193 -13.01 -0.56 7.94
CA ASP A 193 -11.59 -0.39 8.30
C ASP A 193 -10.68 -1.08 7.25
N PRO A 194 -9.84 -0.31 6.52
CA PRO A 194 -9.02 -0.84 5.44
C PRO A 194 -7.79 -1.62 5.93
N THR A 195 -7.50 -1.64 7.24
CA THR A 195 -6.27 -2.20 7.79
C THR A 195 -6.03 -3.63 7.34
N SER A 196 -7.05 -4.49 7.37
CA SER A 196 -6.91 -5.90 7.02
C SER A 196 -6.62 -6.11 5.52
N ILE A 197 -7.28 -5.38 4.61
CA ILE A 197 -7.04 -5.51 3.17
C ILE A 197 -5.70 -4.90 2.76
N VAL A 198 -5.31 -3.75 3.34
CA VAL A 198 -4.00 -3.15 3.10
C VAL A 198 -2.89 -4.10 3.55
N ASN A 199 -3.06 -4.72 4.73
CA ASN A 199 -2.10 -5.70 5.24
C ASN A 199 -1.94 -6.89 4.31
N TYR A 200 -3.06 -7.41 3.79
CA TYR A 200 -3.07 -8.51 2.87
C TYR A 200 -2.37 -8.15 1.55
N MET A 201 -2.72 -7.00 0.95
CA MET A 201 -2.15 -6.52 -0.31
C MET A 201 -0.64 -6.36 -0.20
N LEU A 202 -0.15 -5.61 0.79
CA LEU A 202 1.29 -5.34 0.94
C LEU A 202 2.12 -6.60 1.24
N LYS A 203 1.50 -7.62 1.85
CA LYS A 203 2.16 -8.90 2.14
C LYS A 203 2.23 -9.82 0.92
N ASN A 204 1.22 -9.79 0.06
CA ASN A 204 1.02 -10.79 -0.99
C ASN A 204 1.18 -10.23 -2.41
N SER A 205 1.58 -8.97 -2.56
CA SER A 205 1.73 -8.32 -3.87
C SER A 205 2.84 -7.26 -3.85
N PRO A 206 3.39 -6.90 -5.03
CA PRO A 206 4.29 -5.77 -5.20
C PRO A 206 3.54 -4.43 -5.34
N VAL A 207 2.24 -4.37 -5.07
CA VAL A 207 1.46 -3.14 -5.19
C VAL A 207 1.91 -2.15 -4.12
N THR A 208 2.35 -0.95 -4.53
CA THR A 208 2.59 0.14 -3.59
C THR A 208 1.31 0.92 -3.34
N LEU A 209 1.17 1.42 -2.11
CA LEU A 209 0.02 2.21 -1.71
C LEU A 209 0.48 3.55 -1.15
N THR A 210 0.02 4.62 -1.80
CA THR A 210 0.13 5.98 -1.31
C THR A 210 -1.24 6.47 -0.85
N THR A 211 -1.34 6.86 0.41
CA THR A 211 -2.54 7.51 0.96
C THR A 211 -2.31 9.01 0.96
N ILE A 212 -3.22 9.75 0.33
CA ILE A 212 -3.21 11.21 0.31
C ILE A 212 -4.44 11.72 1.04
N GLY A 213 -4.21 12.20 2.26
CA GLY A 213 -5.23 12.50 3.25
C GLY A 213 -5.50 13.99 3.38
N PHE A 214 -6.74 14.43 3.20
CA PHE A 214 -7.14 15.78 3.60
C PHE A 214 -7.39 15.82 5.10
N CYS A 215 -6.55 16.54 5.86
CA CYS A 215 -6.83 16.87 7.26
C CYS A 215 -6.94 15.68 8.24
N ILE A 216 -6.50 14.48 7.88
CA ILE A 216 -6.76 13.27 8.69
C ILE A 216 -5.72 13.00 9.79
N GLY A 217 -4.66 13.82 9.87
CA GLY A 217 -3.60 13.71 10.88
C GLY A 217 -2.82 12.38 10.83
N GLU A 218 -1.87 12.20 11.75
CA GLU A 218 -0.98 11.02 11.75
C GLU A 218 -1.62 9.73 12.31
N LYS A 219 -2.80 9.80 12.93
CA LYS A 219 -3.43 8.64 13.62
C LYS A 219 -4.47 7.90 12.78
N HIS A 220 -4.52 8.16 11.48
CA HIS A 220 -5.50 7.56 10.57
C HIS A 220 -5.21 6.08 10.24
N SER A 221 -6.23 5.26 10.01
CA SER A 221 -6.08 3.81 9.70
C SER A 221 -5.30 3.53 8.40
N LEU A 222 -5.33 4.50 7.47
CA LEU A 222 -4.54 4.48 6.25
C LEU A 222 -3.13 5.08 6.40
N ASN A 223 -2.78 5.61 7.57
CA ASN A 223 -1.40 5.94 7.91
C ASN A 223 -0.79 4.75 8.66
N GLN A 224 -0.09 3.88 7.94
CA GLN A 224 0.63 2.75 8.50
C GLN A 224 2.14 2.97 8.31
N PRO A 225 2.81 3.65 9.25
CA PRO A 225 4.22 4.02 9.12
C PRO A 225 5.11 2.84 8.75
N GLY A 226 5.99 3.05 7.76
CA GLY A 226 6.91 2.04 7.26
C GLY A 226 6.27 0.99 6.33
N ARG A 227 4.99 1.16 5.97
CA ARG A 227 4.25 0.21 5.12
C ARG A 227 3.53 0.87 3.95
N VAL A 228 2.99 2.05 4.18
CA VAL A 228 2.34 2.89 3.16
C VAL A 228 2.96 4.26 3.16
N THR A 229 3.03 4.88 1.99
CA THR A 229 3.44 6.29 1.88
C THR A 229 2.23 7.14 2.23
N TYR A 230 2.29 7.89 3.32
CA TYR A 230 1.20 8.77 3.74
C TYR A 230 1.58 10.24 3.51
N GLN A 231 0.69 10.97 2.85
CA GLN A 231 0.88 12.38 2.53
C GLN A 231 -0.33 13.19 3.00
N GLU A 232 -0.07 14.19 3.84
CA GLU A 232 -1.12 15.12 4.28
C GLU A 232 -1.32 16.21 3.22
N ALA A 233 -2.53 16.29 2.67
CA ALA A 233 -2.93 17.33 1.74
C ALA A 233 -3.75 18.40 2.48
N ARG A 234 -3.16 19.58 2.69
CA ARG A 234 -3.84 20.72 3.32
C ARG A 234 -4.44 21.68 2.28
N ASP A 235 -3.87 21.67 1.09
CA ASP A 235 -4.15 22.58 -0.02
C ASP A 235 -3.77 21.93 -1.35
N LEU A 236 -3.87 22.69 -2.45
CA LEU A 236 -3.57 22.20 -3.79
C LEU A 236 -2.09 21.81 -3.97
N ASP A 237 -1.17 22.57 -3.38
CA ASP A 237 0.27 22.36 -3.59
C ASP A 237 0.79 21.13 -2.83
N SER A 238 0.33 20.93 -1.59
CA SER A 238 0.59 19.71 -0.84
C SER A 238 -0.02 18.47 -1.52
N LEU A 239 -1.23 18.59 -2.07
CA LEU A 239 -1.85 17.50 -2.84
C LEU A 239 -1.06 17.14 -4.10
N ARG A 240 -0.61 18.15 -4.85
CA ARG A 240 0.29 17.96 -6.00
C ARG A 240 1.58 17.26 -5.60
N GLN A 241 2.17 17.64 -4.47
CA GLN A 241 3.39 17.03 -3.98
C GLN A 241 3.18 15.56 -3.64
N GLY A 242 2.09 15.21 -2.94
CA GLY A 242 1.77 13.81 -2.66
C GLY A 242 1.57 12.98 -3.93
N LEU A 243 0.90 13.53 -4.94
CA LEU A 243 0.73 12.86 -6.24
C LEU A 243 2.03 12.71 -7.03
N LYS A 244 3.01 13.61 -6.86
CA LYS A 244 4.34 13.46 -7.45
C LYS A 244 5.10 12.28 -6.85
N GLU A 245 4.92 11.98 -5.58
CA GLU A 245 5.57 10.82 -4.96
C GLU A 245 5.07 9.50 -5.53
N VAL A 246 3.77 9.42 -5.86
CA VAL A 246 3.19 8.28 -6.60
C VAL A 246 3.94 8.03 -7.92
N LEU A 247 4.40 9.08 -8.60
CA LEU A 247 5.21 8.97 -9.81
C LEU A 247 6.68 8.62 -9.50
N ALA A 248 7.21 9.15 -8.39
CA ALA A 248 8.61 9.05 -8.00
C ALA A 248 8.98 7.72 -7.33
N GLU A 249 8.01 6.91 -6.89
CA GLU A 249 8.20 5.52 -6.44
C GLU A 249 8.57 4.58 -7.62
N SER A 250 9.55 4.97 -8.42
CA SER A 250 10.16 4.15 -9.46
C SER A 250 11.50 3.63 -8.95
N PRO A 251 11.74 2.31 -8.93
CA PRO A 251 13.10 1.81 -8.93
C PRO A 251 13.70 2.22 -10.28
N VAL A 252 14.51 3.28 -10.30
CA VAL A 252 15.42 3.52 -11.42
C VAL A 252 16.42 2.37 -11.40
N PHE A 253 16.09 1.28 -12.09
CA PHE A 253 17.01 0.18 -12.30
C PHE A 253 17.94 0.58 -13.45
N ASP A 254 19.11 1.10 -13.10
CA ASP A 254 20.17 1.33 -14.06
C ASP A 254 20.92 0.01 -14.32
N ALA A 255 20.58 -0.64 -15.43
CA ALA A 255 21.24 -1.88 -15.86
C ALA A 255 22.73 -1.69 -16.20
N THR A 256 23.21 -0.47 -16.40
CA THR A 256 24.63 -0.20 -16.70
C THR A 256 25.54 -0.40 -15.49
N VAL A 257 24.98 -0.55 -14.28
CA VAL A 257 25.72 -0.84 -13.05
C VAL A 257 26.36 -2.23 -13.08
N PHE A 258 25.84 -3.16 -13.90
CA PHE A 258 26.35 -4.53 -14.00
C PHE A 258 27.34 -4.75 -15.16
N GLU A 259 27.56 -3.77 -16.04
CA GLU A 259 28.51 -3.89 -17.15
C GLU A 259 29.97 -3.55 -16.75
N LYS A 260 30.23 -3.33 -15.46
CA LYS A 260 31.57 -3.00 -14.93
C LYS A 260 32.13 -4.02 -13.91
N GLN A 261 31.86 -5.31 -14.10
CA GLN A 261 32.57 -6.37 -13.39
C GLN A 261 33.34 -7.29 -14.34
#